data_AF-A0AAN4ZNV7-F1
#
_entry.id   AF-A0AAN4ZNV7-F1
#
_cell.length_a   1.000
_cell.length_b   1.000
_cell.length_c   1.000
_cell.angle_alpha   90.00
_cell.angle_beta   90.00
_cell.angle_gamma   90.00
#
_symmetry.space_group_name_H-M   'P 1'
#
loop_
_entity.id
_entity.type
_entity.pdbx_description
1 polymer ?
#
loop_
_entity_poly.entity_id
_entity_poly.type
_entity_poly.pdbx_seq_one_letter_code
_entity_poly.pdbx_strand_id
1 'polypeptide(L)'
;SEMLVYWQQEWARDDRFDSFWRHFEASERWRRNHREVKEREERALSERHSIQGKRMRLDSRWKTERESVEKGPSKEEEEEEMDEQMKDFFRQTIQHRAERDAKRKAEKKEEENNKGSHWIRINNEEYIPADKIGVEGIQSRSFASPNEPEALEEKKKEARGLYGENWEKIMTMECEMEMKFRRIFDETQPPMWPIIPFRL
;
A
#
# COMPACT_ATOMS: atom_id res chain seq x y z
N SER A 1 10.89 -19.26 28.31
CA SER A 1 11.63 -20.52 28.18
C SER A 1 10.74 -21.54 27.49
N GLU A 2 10.38 -21.29 26.23
CA GLU A 2 9.37 -22.07 25.48
C GLU A 2 10.02 -23.06 24.50
N MET A 3 11.29 -22.83 24.14
CA MET A 3 12.10 -23.71 23.28
C MET A 3 12.29 -25.12 23.90
N LEU A 4 12.30 -25.22 25.23
CA LEU A 4 12.47 -26.50 25.94
C LEU A 4 11.27 -27.45 25.77
N VAL A 5 10.08 -26.92 25.49
CA VAL A 5 8.86 -27.73 25.37
C VAL A 5 8.83 -28.49 24.03
N TYR A 6 9.35 -27.87 22.96
CA TYR A 6 9.37 -28.49 21.63
C TYR A 6 10.50 -29.50 21.45
N TRP A 7 11.67 -29.25 22.05
CA TRP A 7 12.83 -30.17 22.00
C TRP A 7 12.63 -31.50 22.73
N GLN A 8 11.56 -31.63 23.53
CA GLN A 8 11.18 -32.89 24.19
C GLN A 8 10.29 -33.79 23.31
N GLN A 9 9.79 -33.30 22.16
CA GLN A 9 8.95 -34.09 21.27
C GLN A 9 9.81 -34.83 20.24
N GLU A 10 9.55 -36.12 20.02
CA GLU A 10 10.39 -36.98 19.18
C GLU A 10 10.41 -36.54 17.70
N TRP A 11 9.30 -36.01 17.19
CA TRP A 11 9.22 -35.52 15.81
C TRP A 11 10.03 -34.25 15.57
N ALA A 12 10.31 -33.45 16.62
CA ALA A 12 11.07 -32.22 16.51
C ALA A 12 12.57 -32.47 16.30
N ARG A 13 13.06 -33.68 16.58
CA ARG A 13 14.47 -34.11 16.44
C ARG A 13 14.75 -34.87 15.16
N ASP A 14 13.77 -34.97 14.27
CA ASP A 14 13.90 -35.64 13.00
C ASP A 14 14.52 -34.69 11.97
N ASP A 15 15.59 -35.16 11.30
CA ASP A 15 16.35 -34.42 10.27
C ASP A 15 15.45 -33.84 9.15
N ARG A 16 14.26 -34.42 8.94
CA ARG A 16 13.25 -33.91 7.99
C ARG A 16 12.79 -32.48 8.30
N PHE A 17 12.90 -32.04 9.55
CA PHE A 17 12.47 -30.71 10.00
C PHE A 17 13.62 -29.71 10.17
N ASP A 18 14.85 -30.04 9.77
CA ASP A 18 16.00 -29.12 9.86
C ASP A 18 15.77 -27.80 9.12
N SER A 19 15.19 -27.87 7.93
CA SER A 19 14.83 -26.68 7.15
C SER A 19 13.83 -25.80 7.91
N PHE A 20 12.81 -26.42 8.51
CA PHE A 20 11.81 -25.73 9.31
C PHE A 20 12.45 -25.02 10.51
N TRP A 21 13.32 -25.71 11.26
CA TRP A 21 14.01 -25.12 12.42
C TRP A 21 14.96 -23.98 12.02
N ARG A 22 15.66 -24.09 10.89
CA ARG A 22 16.49 -22.99 10.37
C ARG A 22 15.67 -21.75 10.03
N HIS A 23 14.50 -21.92 9.41
CA HIS A 23 13.59 -20.80 9.12
C HIS A 23 12.94 -20.23 10.38
N PHE A 24 12.58 -21.09 11.34
CA PHE A 24 12.06 -20.67 12.63
C PHE A 24 13.09 -19.85 13.41
N GLU A 25 14.34 -20.31 13.49
CA GLU A 25 15.43 -19.56 14.10
C GLU A 25 15.70 -18.23 13.40
N ALA A 26 15.68 -18.18 12.06
CA ALA A 26 15.83 -16.94 11.32
C ALA A 26 14.71 -15.93 11.68
N SER A 27 13.48 -16.43 11.84
CA SER A 27 12.31 -15.64 12.23
C SER A 27 12.42 -15.13 13.67
N GLU A 28 12.91 -15.96 14.60
CA GLU A 28 13.20 -15.57 15.99
C GLU A 28 14.32 -14.52 16.07
N ARG A 29 15.39 -14.68 15.28
CA ARG A 29 16.48 -13.69 15.19
C ARG A 29 15.96 -12.35 14.66
N TRP A 30 15.16 -12.38 13.59
CA TRP A 30 14.53 -11.17 13.05
C TRP A 30 13.64 -10.49 14.09
N ARG A 31 12.79 -11.24 14.80
CA ARG A 31 11.94 -10.70 15.88
C ARG A 31 12.75 -10.06 17.00
N ARG A 32 13.84 -10.69 17.44
CA ARG A 32 14.71 -10.13 18.48
C ARG A 32 15.36 -8.83 18.02
N ASN A 33 15.96 -8.82 16.82
CA ASN A 33 16.60 -7.64 16.26
C ASN A 33 15.60 -6.48 16.11
N HIS A 34 14.39 -6.75 15.62
CA HIS A 34 13.35 -5.73 15.49
C HIS A 34 12.86 -5.20 16.83
N ARG A 35 12.75 -6.06 17.86
CA ARG A 35 12.45 -5.61 19.22
C ARG A 35 13.53 -4.68 19.76
N GLU A 36 14.79 -5.05 19.60
CA GLU A 36 15.93 -4.23 20.01
C GLU A 36 15.97 -2.88 19.28
N VAL A 37 15.69 -2.86 17.97
CA VAL A 37 15.58 -1.63 17.17
C VAL A 37 14.42 -0.77 17.68
N LYS A 38 13.24 -1.35 17.89
CA LYS A 38 12.06 -0.64 18.40
C LYS A 38 12.34 -0.03 19.78
N GLU A 39 12.93 -0.80 20.70
CA GLU A 39 13.32 -0.30 22.02
C GLU A 39 14.39 0.80 21.94
N ARG A 40 15.30 0.72 20.97
CA ARG A 40 16.30 1.77 20.71
C ARG A 40 15.66 3.05 20.17
N GLU A 41 14.70 2.93 19.26
CA GLU A 41 13.94 4.06 18.73
C GLU A 41 13.07 4.71 19.82
N GLU A 42 12.36 3.92 20.61
CA GLU A 42 11.56 4.41 21.73
C GLU A 42 12.44 5.11 22.78
N ARG A 43 13.61 4.55 23.10
CA ARG A 43 14.60 5.20 23.98
C ARG A 43 15.11 6.51 23.39
N ALA A 44 15.44 6.54 22.09
CA ALA A 44 15.89 7.75 21.41
C ALA A 44 14.79 8.82 21.33
N LEU A 45 13.53 8.43 21.13
CA LEU A 45 12.36 9.33 21.16
C LEU A 45 12.11 9.85 22.58
N SER A 46 12.23 8.99 23.59
CA SER A 46 12.11 9.38 25.01
C SER A 46 13.21 10.36 25.43
N GLU A 47 14.46 10.11 25.03
CA GLU A 47 15.60 11.03 25.25
C GLU A 47 15.39 12.36 24.51
N ARG A 48 14.89 12.34 23.27
CA ARG A 48 14.52 13.56 22.53
C ARG A 48 13.39 14.33 23.22
N HIS A 49 12.38 13.65 23.74
CA HIS A 49 11.27 14.26 24.47
C HIS A 49 11.70 14.81 25.84
N SER A 50 12.70 14.22 26.50
CA SER A 50 13.28 14.74 27.74
C SER A 50 14.12 16.01 27.52
N ILE A 51 14.79 16.13 26.37
CA ILE A 51 15.63 17.30 26.04
C ILE A 51 14.81 18.44 25.40
N GLN A 52 13.65 18.16 24.79
CA GLN A 52 12.79 19.14 24.12
C GLN A 52 11.51 19.48 24.91
N GLY A 53 11.67 20.11 26.06
CA GLY A 53 10.64 20.98 26.66
C GLY A 53 10.35 22.26 25.84
N LYS A 54 10.67 22.29 24.54
CA LYS A 54 10.43 23.40 23.63
C LYS A 54 9.95 22.85 22.28
N ARG A 55 8.64 22.98 22.07
CA ARG A 55 7.88 22.88 20.81
C ARG A 55 8.73 22.75 19.53
N MET A 56 8.52 21.66 18.79
CA MET A 56 8.64 21.70 17.34
C MET A 56 7.46 20.98 16.69
N ARG A 57 6.67 21.75 15.92
CA ARG A 57 5.71 21.23 14.94
C ARG A 57 6.53 20.67 13.78
N LEU A 58 6.42 19.38 13.50
CA LEU A 58 7.11 18.75 12.38
C LEU A 58 6.23 18.90 11.13
N ASP A 59 6.49 19.93 10.32
CA ASP A 59 6.03 20.01 8.94
C ASP A 59 6.98 19.14 8.09
N SER A 60 6.53 17.93 7.72
CA SER A 60 7.32 16.98 6.95
C SER A 60 7.10 17.23 5.45
N ARG A 61 7.66 18.34 4.96
CA ARG A 61 7.71 18.67 3.53
C ARG A 61 8.97 18.06 2.93
N TRP A 62 8.83 16.86 2.36
CA TRP A 62 9.86 16.22 1.54
C TRP A 62 10.23 17.14 0.37
N LYS A 63 11.43 17.75 0.42
CA LYS A 63 12.00 18.50 -0.71
C LYS A 63 12.72 17.51 -1.62
N THR A 64 12.11 17.18 -2.75
CA THR A 64 12.81 16.58 -3.87
C THR A 64 13.62 17.67 -4.56
N GLU A 65 14.92 17.68 -4.32
CA GLU A 65 15.87 18.55 -5.00
C GLU A 65 16.00 18.05 -6.46
N ARG A 66 15.42 18.80 -7.39
CA ARG A 66 15.50 18.52 -8.83
C ARG A 66 16.77 19.19 -9.34
N GLU A 67 17.78 18.37 -9.57
CA GLU A 67 19.04 18.76 -10.21
C GLU A 67 18.75 19.32 -11.61
N SER A 68 19.08 20.58 -11.81
CA SER A 68 18.96 21.30 -13.08
C SER A 68 20.09 20.88 -14.00
N VAL A 69 19.77 20.07 -15.02
CA VAL A 69 20.69 19.70 -16.09
C VAL A 69 21.03 20.95 -16.91
N GLU A 70 22.29 21.35 -16.85
CA GLU A 70 22.88 22.40 -17.66
C GLU A 70 22.71 22.11 -19.15
N LYS A 71 22.29 23.15 -19.87
CA LYS A 71 22.06 23.14 -21.31
C LYS A 71 23.41 23.26 -22.02
N GLY A 72 23.87 22.16 -22.61
CA GLY A 72 25.08 22.12 -23.44
C GLY A 72 25.00 23.01 -24.69
N PRO A 73 26.16 23.29 -25.32
CA PRO A 73 26.40 24.49 -26.12
C PRO A 73 25.67 24.49 -27.47
N SER A 74 25.29 25.71 -27.87
CA SER A 74 24.82 26.07 -29.21
C SER A 74 25.81 25.61 -30.26
N LYS A 75 25.40 24.61 -31.06
CA LYS A 75 26.16 24.16 -32.22
C LYS A 75 25.89 25.14 -33.36
N GLU A 76 26.90 25.92 -33.68
CA GLU A 76 26.98 26.74 -34.89
C GLU A 76 26.80 25.83 -36.12
N GLU A 77 25.86 26.22 -36.98
CA GLU A 77 25.51 25.53 -38.21
C GLU A 77 26.56 25.83 -39.28
N GLU A 78 27.57 24.97 -39.40
CA GLU A 78 28.30 24.83 -40.66
C GLU A 78 27.36 24.18 -41.67
N GLU A 79 26.91 24.97 -42.65
CA GLU A 79 26.22 24.52 -43.85
C GLU A 79 27.19 23.69 -44.71
N GLU A 80 27.47 22.46 -44.29
CA GLU A 80 27.99 21.45 -45.20
C GLU A 80 26.88 21.16 -46.21
N GLU A 81 27.19 21.31 -47.50
CA GLU A 81 26.30 21.07 -48.64
C GLU A 81 25.85 19.60 -48.64
N MET A 82 24.81 19.34 -47.85
CA MET A 82 24.26 18.02 -47.64
C MET A 82 23.59 17.57 -48.95
N ASP A 83 23.98 16.39 -49.45
CA ASP A 83 23.42 15.80 -50.67
C ASP A 83 21.89 15.86 -50.65
N GLU A 84 21.29 16.14 -51.80
CA GLU A 84 19.83 16.35 -51.93
C GLU A 84 19.04 15.15 -51.40
N GLN A 85 19.53 13.93 -51.64
CA GLN A 85 18.95 12.69 -51.10
C GLN A 85 18.99 12.61 -49.56
N MET A 86 20.01 13.18 -48.93
CA MET A 86 20.15 13.20 -47.47
C MET A 86 19.24 14.27 -46.85
N LYS A 87 19.06 15.42 -47.52
CA LYS A 87 18.06 16.43 -47.13
C LYS A 87 16.64 15.85 -47.16
N ASP A 88 16.32 15.05 -48.18
CA ASP A 88 15.03 14.36 -48.31
C ASP A 88 14.79 13.39 -47.15
N PHE A 89 15.80 12.60 -46.80
CA PHE A 89 15.74 11.67 -45.66
C PHE A 89 15.51 12.39 -44.33
N PHE A 90 16.20 13.52 -44.09
CA PHE A 90 15.98 14.32 -42.89
C PHE A 90 14.57 14.93 -42.85
N ARG A 91 14.05 15.42 -43.98
CA ARG A 91 12.67 15.92 -44.06
C ARG A 91 11.66 14.83 -43.67
N GLN A 92 11.79 13.62 -44.20
CA GLN A 92 10.93 12.49 -43.83
C GLN A 92 11.08 12.10 -42.35
N THR A 93 12.31 12.09 -41.84
CA THR A 93 12.57 11.74 -40.43
C THR A 93 11.99 12.77 -39.47
N ILE A 94 12.07 14.06 -39.81
CA ILE A 94 11.50 15.16 -39.03
C ILE A 94 9.97 15.07 -39.05
N GLN A 95 9.37 14.80 -40.22
CA GLN A 95 7.92 14.61 -40.35
C GLN A 95 7.43 13.43 -39.50
N HIS A 96 8.08 12.26 -39.58
CA HIS A 96 7.73 11.11 -38.75
C HIS A 96 7.90 11.36 -37.24
N ARG A 97 8.90 12.16 -36.83
CA ARG A 97 9.06 12.56 -35.44
C ARG A 97 7.93 13.50 -35.01
N ALA A 98 7.59 14.48 -35.83
CA ALA A 98 6.50 15.41 -35.58
C ALA A 98 5.14 14.69 -35.47
N GLU A 99 4.85 13.74 -36.35
CA GLU A 99 3.62 12.93 -36.31
C GLU A 99 3.54 12.07 -35.04
N ARG A 100 4.65 11.41 -34.66
CA ARG A 100 4.69 10.59 -33.44
C ARG A 100 4.49 11.44 -32.19
N ASP A 101 5.11 12.62 -32.15
CA ASP A 101 4.99 13.53 -31.02
C ASP A 101 3.60 14.18 -30.96
N ALA A 102 2.98 14.47 -32.11
CA ALA A 102 1.59 14.93 -32.19
C ALA A 102 0.61 13.85 -31.69
N LYS A 103 0.82 12.58 -32.07
CA LYS A 103 -0.01 11.46 -31.59
C LYS A 103 0.09 11.28 -30.08
N ARG A 104 1.30 11.27 -29.51
CA ARG A 104 1.50 11.20 -28.04
C ARG A 104 0.87 12.39 -27.31
N LYS A 105 0.95 13.59 -27.88
CA LYS A 105 0.30 14.78 -27.30
C LYS A 105 -1.23 14.68 -27.36
N ALA A 106 -1.79 14.12 -28.42
CA ALA A 106 -3.24 13.91 -28.54
C ALA A 106 -3.74 12.88 -27.52
N GLU A 107 -3.08 11.73 -27.40
CA GLU A 107 -3.38 10.69 -26.40
C GLU A 107 -3.31 11.25 -24.98
N LYS A 108 -2.24 12.00 -24.66
CA LYS A 108 -2.09 12.62 -23.34
C LYS A 108 -3.16 13.68 -23.04
N LYS A 109 -3.61 14.42 -24.06
CA LYS A 109 -4.68 15.43 -23.92
C LYS A 109 -6.04 14.76 -23.71
N GLU A 110 -6.28 13.62 -24.35
CA GLU A 110 -7.49 12.80 -24.14
C GLU A 110 -7.50 12.19 -22.73
N GLU A 111 -6.37 11.65 -22.28
CA GLU A 111 -6.19 11.20 -20.90
C GLU A 111 -6.43 12.35 -19.91
N GLU A 112 -5.88 13.54 -20.16
CA GLU A 112 -6.06 14.74 -19.34
C GLU A 112 -7.50 15.22 -19.28
N ASN A 113 -8.23 15.16 -20.39
CA ASN A 113 -9.64 15.51 -20.43
C ASN A 113 -10.51 14.48 -19.68
N ASN A 114 -10.03 13.24 -19.53
CA ASN A 114 -10.68 12.17 -18.78
C ASN A 114 -10.27 12.12 -17.29
N LYS A 115 -9.35 12.98 -16.82
CA LYS A 115 -8.88 13.01 -15.41
C LYS A 115 -9.95 13.38 -14.37
N GLY A 116 -11.18 13.72 -14.78
CA GLY A 116 -12.31 13.98 -13.89
C GLY A 116 -13.07 12.73 -13.42
N SER A 117 -12.89 11.58 -14.08
CA SER A 117 -13.47 10.30 -13.66
C SER A 117 -12.33 9.31 -13.47
N HIS A 118 -12.20 8.74 -12.27
CA HIS A 118 -11.15 7.77 -11.94
C HIS A 118 -11.26 6.45 -12.73
N TRP A 119 -12.21 6.39 -13.67
CA TRP A 119 -12.70 5.18 -14.29
C TRP A 119 -12.92 5.43 -15.78
N ILE A 120 -12.58 4.43 -16.59
CA ILE A 120 -12.82 4.48 -18.04
C ILE A 120 -14.33 4.33 -18.25
N ARG A 121 -14.97 5.13 -19.11
CA ARG A 121 -16.39 4.94 -19.44
C ARG A 121 -16.51 4.13 -20.72
N ILE A 122 -17.21 3.00 -20.68
CA ILE A 122 -17.54 2.19 -21.85
C ILE A 122 -19.06 2.07 -21.87
N ASN A 123 -19.72 2.46 -22.98
CA ASN A 123 -21.18 2.37 -23.14
C ASN A 123 -22.01 3.04 -22.03
N ASN A 124 -21.59 4.21 -21.54
CA ASN A 124 -22.17 4.93 -20.40
C ASN A 124 -22.07 4.21 -19.04
N GLU A 125 -21.38 3.08 -18.97
CA GLU A 125 -21.07 2.38 -17.73
C GLU A 125 -19.61 2.65 -17.32
N GLU A 126 -19.40 2.77 -16.02
CA GLU A 126 -18.10 3.01 -15.43
C GLU A 126 -17.31 1.69 -15.39
N TYR A 127 -16.30 1.57 -16.26
CA TYR A 127 -15.42 0.40 -16.32
C TYR A 127 -14.54 0.33 -15.07
N ILE A 128 -14.75 -0.73 -14.31
CA ILE A 128 -14.03 -1.02 -13.06
C ILE A 128 -13.11 -2.21 -13.32
N PRO A 129 -11.78 -2.06 -13.20
CA PRO A 129 -10.85 -3.19 -13.30
C PRO A 129 -11.21 -4.29 -12.30
N ALA A 130 -11.10 -5.56 -12.72
CA ALA A 130 -11.49 -6.71 -11.92
C ALA A 130 -10.81 -6.75 -10.53
N ASP A 131 -9.56 -6.29 -10.44
CA ASP A 131 -8.79 -6.22 -9.19
C ASP A 131 -9.40 -5.26 -8.14
N LYS A 132 -10.29 -4.35 -8.56
CA LYS A 132 -10.99 -3.41 -7.67
C LYS A 132 -12.37 -3.91 -7.24
N ILE A 133 -12.81 -5.07 -7.73
CA ILE A 133 -14.02 -5.75 -7.28
C ILE A 133 -13.59 -6.67 -6.14
N GLY A 134 -13.84 -6.22 -4.90
CA GLY A 134 -13.55 -7.03 -3.72
C GLY A 134 -14.56 -8.16 -3.52
N VAL A 135 -14.35 -9.00 -2.50
CA VAL A 135 -15.31 -10.03 -2.08
C VAL A 135 -16.69 -9.42 -1.76
N GLU A 136 -16.69 -8.19 -1.26
CA GLU A 136 -17.89 -7.40 -0.94
C GLU A 136 -18.40 -6.58 -2.15
N GLY A 137 -17.85 -6.80 -3.35
CA GLY A 137 -18.20 -6.08 -4.57
C GLY A 137 -17.44 -4.76 -4.76
N ILE A 138 -18.07 -3.83 -5.49
CA ILE A 138 -17.50 -2.53 -5.84
C ILE A 138 -17.66 -1.59 -4.64
N GLN A 139 -16.59 -1.40 -3.88
CA GLN A 139 -16.59 -0.42 -2.79
C GLN A 139 -16.30 0.98 -3.34
N SER A 140 -17.29 1.87 -3.32
CA SER A 140 -17.08 3.29 -3.61
C SER A 140 -16.45 3.98 -2.41
N ARG A 141 -15.29 4.60 -2.61
CA ARG A 141 -14.63 5.39 -1.56
C ARG A 141 -15.32 6.75 -1.46
N SER A 142 -16.12 6.95 -0.41
CA SER A 142 -16.64 8.27 -0.06
C SER A 142 -15.67 8.99 0.88
N PHE A 143 -15.55 10.31 0.74
CA PHE A 143 -14.82 11.17 1.68
C PHE A 143 -15.72 11.70 2.80
N ALA A 144 -16.99 11.31 2.81
CA ALA A 144 -17.92 11.65 3.87
C ALA A 144 -17.61 10.80 5.11
N SER A 145 -17.68 11.42 6.29
CA SER A 145 -17.60 10.67 7.54
C SER A 145 -18.70 9.61 7.59
N PRO A 146 -18.40 8.36 7.96
CA PRO A 146 -19.42 7.32 8.11
C PRO A 146 -20.53 7.76 9.07
N ASN A 147 -21.78 7.57 8.67
CA ASN A 147 -22.92 7.83 9.55
C ASN A 147 -23.13 6.64 10.49
N GLU A 148 -22.35 6.59 11.58
CA GLU A 148 -22.40 5.52 12.57
C GLU A 148 -23.82 5.19 13.11
N PRO A 149 -24.68 6.15 13.48
CA PRO A 149 -26.00 5.81 14.02
C PRO A 149 -26.91 5.17 12.97
N GLU A 150 -26.85 5.62 11.71
CA GLU A 150 -27.65 5.04 10.63
C GLU A 150 -27.19 3.61 10.31
N ALA A 151 -25.88 3.39 10.21
CA ALA A 151 -25.32 2.05 10.01
C ALA A 151 -25.68 1.07 11.15
N LEU A 152 -25.73 1.57 12.39
CA LEU A 152 -26.13 0.76 13.54
C LEU A 152 -27.61 0.38 13.49
N GLU A 153 -28.49 1.32 13.09
CA GLU A 153 -29.91 1.03 12.87
C GLU A 153 -30.15 0.07 11.70
N GLU A 154 -29.41 0.18 10.60
CA GLU A 154 -29.45 -0.78 9.50
C GLU A 154 -29.04 -2.18 9.97
N LYS A 155 -27.94 -2.28 10.72
CA LYS A 155 -27.49 -3.56 11.29
C LYS A 155 -28.53 -4.18 12.23
N LYS A 156 -29.23 -3.36 13.04
CA LYS A 156 -30.34 -3.84 13.88
C LYS A 156 -31.52 -4.34 13.04
N LYS A 157 -31.87 -3.64 11.96
CA LYS A 157 -32.95 -4.06 11.04
C LYS A 157 -32.61 -5.39 10.36
N GLU A 158 -31.38 -5.53 9.89
CA GLU A 158 -30.87 -6.78 9.30
C GLU A 158 -30.91 -7.92 10.32
N ALA A 159 -30.40 -7.70 11.53
CA ALA A 159 -30.45 -8.69 12.62
C ALA A 159 -31.89 -9.11 12.96
N ARG A 160 -32.85 -8.16 12.98
CA ARG A 160 -34.28 -8.48 13.15
C ARG A 160 -34.82 -9.35 12.02
N GLY A 161 -34.39 -9.12 10.79
CA GLY A 161 -34.77 -9.93 9.63
C GLY A 161 -34.20 -11.35 9.69
N LEU A 162 -32.94 -11.51 10.11
CA LEU A 162 -32.25 -12.80 10.18
C LEU A 162 -32.69 -13.65 11.39
N TYR A 163 -32.84 -13.01 12.55
CA TYR A 163 -32.95 -13.69 13.83
C TYR A 163 -34.33 -13.56 14.50
N GLY A 164 -35.25 -12.78 13.92
CA GLY A 164 -36.61 -12.61 14.42
C GLY A 164 -36.64 -12.03 15.85
N GLU A 165 -37.47 -12.59 16.73
CA GLU A 165 -37.64 -12.11 18.11
C GLU A 165 -36.37 -12.21 18.97
N ASN A 166 -35.47 -13.16 18.65
CA ASN A 166 -34.24 -13.40 19.40
C ASN A 166 -33.05 -12.55 18.95
N TRP A 167 -33.27 -11.60 18.04
CA TRP A 167 -32.20 -10.76 17.47
C TRP A 167 -31.38 -10.02 18.54
N GLU A 168 -32.04 -9.51 19.59
CA GLU A 168 -31.39 -8.75 20.64
C GLU A 168 -30.44 -9.65 21.45
N LYS A 169 -30.89 -10.85 21.79
CA LYS A 169 -30.08 -11.84 22.51
C LYS A 169 -28.87 -12.32 21.71
N ILE A 170 -29.04 -12.53 20.40
CA ILE A 170 -27.92 -12.97 19.54
C ILE A 170 -26.91 -11.83 19.38
N MET A 171 -27.39 -10.61 19.14
CA MET A 171 -26.53 -9.43 19.01
C MET A 171 -25.74 -9.14 20.30
N THR A 172 -26.35 -9.31 21.47
CA THR A 172 -25.63 -9.15 22.75
C THR A 172 -24.58 -10.22 22.92
N MET A 173 -24.88 -11.49 22.61
CA MET A 173 -23.89 -12.58 22.67
C MET A 173 -22.71 -12.34 21.72
N GLU A 174 -22.96 -11.91 20.48
CA GLU A 174 -21.92 -11.56 19.51
C GLU A 174 -21.03 -10.43 20.04
N CYS A 175 -21.63 -9.39 20.61
CA CYS A 175 -20.91 -8.26 21.20
C CYS A 175 -20.04 -8.71 22.38
N GLU A 176 -20.56 -9.57 23.27
CA GLU A 176 -19.79 -10.12 24.38
C GLU A 176 -18.60 -10.96 23.90
N MET A 177 -18.79 -11.78 22.86
CA MET A 177 -17.71 -12.56 22.25
C MET A 177 -16.63 -11.67 21.67
N GLU A 178 -17.02 -10.64 20.90
CA GLU A 178 -16.10 -9.66 20.32
C GLU A 178 -15.32 -8.91 21.40
N MET A 179 -15.99 -8.47 22.48
CA MET A 179 -15.32 -7.81 23.60
C MET A 179 -14.29 -8.72 24.28
N LYS A 180 -14.62 -10.00 24.51
CA LYS A 180 -13.69 -10.97 25.10
C LYS A 180 -12.49 -11.20 24.17
N PHE A 181 -12.74 -11.37 22.87
CA PHE A 181 -11.69 -11.53 21.88
C PHE A 181 -10.74 -10.32 21.87
N ARG A 182 -11.28 -9.10 21.79
CA ARG A 182 -10.47 -7.87 21.79
C ARG A 182 -9.61 -7.74 23.04
N ARG A 183 -10.18 -8.00 24.23
CA ARG A 183 -9.41 -7.98 25.49
C ARG A 183 -8.21 -8.93 25.41
N ILE A 184 -8.44 -10.19 25.02
CA ILE A 184 -7.37 -11.19 24.92
C ILE A 184 -6.36 -10.78 23.83
N PHE A 185 -6.82 -10.30 22.68
CA PHE A 185 -5.97 -9.86 21.59
C PHE A 185 -5.09 -8.67 21.99
N ASP A 186 -5.65 -7.68 22.69
CA ASP A 186 -4.93 -6.50 23.19
C ASP A 186 -3.93 -6.86 24.29
N GLU A 187 -4.26 -7.83 25.16
CA GLU A 187 -3.37 -8.33 26.21
C GLU A 187 -2.23 -9.18 25.66
N THR A 188 -2.54 -10.10 24.74
CA THR A 188 -1.57 -11.07 24.21
C THR A 188 -0.77 -10.51 23.04
N GLN A 189 -1.29 -9.49 22.34
CA GLN A 189 -0.76 -8.93 21.08
C GLN A 189 -0.12 -10.02 20.22
N PRO A 190 -0.91 -11.05 19.83
CA PRO A 190 -0.34 -12.24 19.25
C PRO A 190 0.41 -11.82 17.98
N PRO A 191 1.60 -12.36 17.73
CA PRO A 191 2.36 -12.01 16.54
C PRO A 191 1.50 -12.35 15.33
N MET A 192 1.18 -11.33 14.52
CA MET A 192 0.54 -11.54 13.24
C MET A 192 1.38 -12.56 12.47
N TRP A 193 0.72 -13.52 11.84
CA TRP A 193 1.34 -14.60 11.07
C TRP A 193 2.52 -14.04 10.26
N PRO A 194 3.68 -14.72 10.21
CA PRO A 194 4.88 -14.14 9.64
C PRO A 194 4.58 -13.58 8.26
N ILE A 195 4.69 -12.26 8.13
CA ILE A 195 4.76 -11.57 6.85
C ILE A 195 6.12 -11.97 6.31
N ILE A 196 6.18 -13.13 5.66
CA ILE A 196 7.38 -13.59 4.97
C ILE A 196 7.67 -12.48 3.96
N PRO A 197 8.82 -11.80 4.06
CA PRO A 197 9.15 -10.76 3.11
C PRO A 197 9.14 -11.40 1.72
N PHE A 198 8.34 -10.83 0.81
CA PHE A 198 8.50 -11.11 -0.61
C PHE A 198 9.95 -10.78 -0.95
N ARG A 199 10.62 -11.74 -1.61
CA ARG A 199 12.07 -11.76 -1.84
C ARG A 199 12.58 -10.35 -2.23
N LEU A 200 13.58 -9.87 -1.48
CA LEU A 200 14.42 -8.72 -1.86
C LEU A 200 15.37 -9.12 -2.98
#